data_AF-A0AAV1M9U4-F1
#
_entry.id   AF-A0AAV1M9U4-F1
#
_cell.length_a   1.000
_cell.length_b   1.000
_cell.length_c   1.000
_cell.angle_alpha   90.00
_cell.angle_beta   90.00
_cell.angle_gamma   90.00
#
_symmetry.space_group_name_H-M   'P 1'
#
loop_
_entity.id
_entity.type
_entity.pdbx_description
1 polymer ?
#
loop_
_entity_poly.entity_id
_entity_poly.type
_entity_poly.pdbx_seq_one_letter_code
_entity_poly.pdbx_strand_id
1 'polypeptide(L)'
;MLSRRDKLLVQPWEEKRFKDHKYKVKSALPAIDDRAPAARPHVALKLKKFQCEMDRKAKIQNDNFSLLQRLNAIMKVNRLDNHWTKPLPNFQHKVGQFYDVEALNNKLTARSLAETSTEQSYSNVKCYACENKKAVRLII
;
A
#
# COMPACT_ATOMS: atom_id res chain seq x y z
N MET A 1 71.07 8.95 26.69
CA MET A 1 70.74 10.39 26.69
C MET A 1 71.43 11.03 25.50
N LEU A 2 70.75 11.86 24.71
CA LEU A 2 71.38 12.53 23.56
C LEU A 2 72.56 13.41 24.01
N SER A 3 73.63 13.40 23.22
CA SER A 3 74.82 14.22 23.46
C SER A 3 74.45 15.70 23.41
N ARG A 4 75.23 16.54 24.11
CA ARG A 4 75.06 18.01 24.08
C ARG A 4 75.13 18.56 22.65
N ARG A 5 75.92 17.91 21.80
CA ARG A 5 76.04 18.24 20.38
C ARG A 5 74.76 17.91 19.62
N ASP A 6 74.14 16.77 19.90
CA ASP A 6 72.91 16.33 19.23
C ASP A 6 71.70 17.18 19.64
N LYS A 7 71.63 17.58 20.92
CA LYS A 7 70.59 18.52 21.41
C LYS A 7 70.64 19.88 20.71
N LEU A 8 71.84 20.34 20.32
CA LEU A 8 72.01 21.63 19.64
C LEU A 8 71.85 21.53 18.13
N LEU A 9 72.35 20.47 17.50
CA LEU A 9 72.41 20.35 16.05
C LEU A 9 71.28 19.53 15.43
N VAL A 10 70.71 18.58 16.17
CA VAL A 10 69.74 17.59 15.62
C VAL A 10 68.33 17.86 16.13
N GLN A 11 68.18 18.04 17.45
CA GLN A 11 66.88 18.18 18.10
C GLN A 11 66.00 19.33 17.53
N PRO A 12 66.52 20.54 17.21
CA PRO A 12 65.69 21.60 16.65
C PRO A 12 65.09 21.25 15.28
N TRP A 13 65.82 20.49 14.47
CA TRP A 13 65.35 20.05 13.16
C TRP A 13 64.30 18.94 13.27
N GLU A 14 64.49 18.01 14.20
CA GLU A 14 63.49 16.98 14.51
C GLU A 14 62.20 17.59 15.05
N GLU A 15 62.29 18.55 15.96
CA GLU A 15 61.13 19.26 16.49
C GLU A 15 60.40 20.05 15.40
N LYS A 16 61.13 20.71 14.49
CA LYS A 16 60.53 21.42 13.35
C LYS A 16 59.84 20.45 12.41
N ARG A 17 60.50 19.35 12.03
CA ARG A 17 59.93 18.30 11.17
C ARG A 17 58.69 17.66 11.79
N PHE A 18 58.71 17.45 13.11
CA PHE A 18 57.57 16.93 13.85
C PHE A 18 56.40 17.93 13.87
N LYS A 19 56.66 19.22 14.11
CA LYS A 19 55.65 20.28 14.04
C LYS A 19 55.02 20.38 12.65
N ASP A 20 55.85 20.35 11.60
CA ASP A 20 55.40 20.40 10.20
C ASP A 20 54.56 19.17 9.85
N HIS A 21 54.99 17.98 10.26
CA HIS A 21 54.20 16.75 10.10
C HIS A 21 52.85 16.86 10.81
N LYS A 22 52.85 17.31 12.08
CA LYS A 22 51.60 17.51 12.83
C LYS A 22 50.67 18.49 12.14
N TYR A 23 51.21 19.56 11.55
CA TYR A 23 50.42 20.53 10.80
C TYR A 23 49.78 19.88 9.57
N LYS A 24 50.57 19.14 8.77
CA LYS A 24 50.07 18.42 7.59
C LYS A 24 48.99 17.41 7.92
N VAL A 25 49.16 16.66 9.02
CA VAL A 25 48.16 15.69 9.49
C VAL A 25 46.88 16.40 9.94
N LYS A 26 46.99 17.52 10.67
CA LYS A 26 45.82 18.31 11.10
C LYS A 26 45.08 18.97 9.95
N SER A 27 45.80 19.42 8.91
CA SER A 27 45.21 20.05 7.73
C SER A 27 44.79 19.05 6.65
N ALA A 28 44.99 17.75 6.86
CA ALA A 28 44.63 16.73 5.90
C ALA A 28 43.10 16.68 5.75
N LEU A 29 42.62 16.88 4.52
CA LEU A 29 41.23 16.69 4.14
C LEU A 29 41.01 15.26 3.64
N PRO A 30 39.77 14.74 3.70
CA PRO A 30 39.46 13.43 3.13
C PRO A 30 39.77 13.41 1.62
N ALA A 31 40.38 12.32 1.16
CA ALA A 31 40.76 12.16 -0.26
C ALA A 31 39.54 12.00 -1.18
N ILE A 32 38.40 11.57 -0.61
CA ILE A 32 37.14 11.35 -1.31
C ILE A 32 36.07 12.12 -0.56
N ASP A 33 35.23 12.84 -1.30
CA ASP A 33 34.04 13.47 -0.73
C ASP A 33 33.00 12.39 -0.38
N ASP A 34 32.75 12.22 0.91
CA ASP A 34 31.78 11.25 1.46
C ASP A 34 30.44 11.92 1.80
N ARG A 35 30.21 13.14 1.31
CA ARG A 35 28.96 13.87 1.57
C ARG A 35 27.80 13.27 0.79
N ALA A 36 26.63 13.27 1.42
CA ALA A 36 25.40 12.90 0.76
C ALA A 36 25.15 13.84 -0.44
N PRO A 37 24.80 13.30 -1.62
CA PRO A 37 24.47 14.12 -2.78
C PRO A 37 23.23 14.96 -2.51
N ALA A 38 23.12 16.09 -3.21
CA ALA A 38 21.98 16.99 -3.09
C ALA A 38 20.65 16.26 -3.34
N ALA A 39 19.66 16.55 -2.51
CA ALA A 39 18.33 15.94 -2.63
C ALA A 39 17.72 16.26 -4.00
N ARG A 40 17.44 15.22 -4.77
CA ARG A 40 16.80 15.34 -6.08
C ARG A 40 15.29 15.16 -5.91
N PRO A 41 14.46 16.17 -6.20
CA PRO A 41 13.02 16.10 -5.95
C PRO A 41 12.34 14.97 -6.74
N HIS A 42 12.83 14.63 -7.94
CA HIS A 42 12.31 13.52 -8.74
C HIS A 42 12.62 12.12 -8.16
N VAL A 43 13.60 12.00 -7.26
CA VAL A 43 13.89 10.75 -6.55
C VAL A 43 12.95 10.57 -5.35
N ALA A 44 12.68 11.66 -4.64
CA ALA A 44 11.74 11.68 -3.53
C ALA A 44 10.27 11.56 -3.99
N LEU A 45 9.93 12.21 -5.11
CA LEU A 45 8.58 12.29 -5.63
C LEU A 45 8.43 11.44 -6.89
N LYS A 46 7.64 10.36 -6.80
CA LYS A 46 7.28 9.49 -7.93
C LYS A 46 6.17 10.10 -8.79
N LEU A 47 6.42 11.27 -9.38
CA LEU A 47 5.42 12.07 -10.10
C LEU A 47 4.70 11.29 -11.21
N LYS A 48 5.41 10.45 -11.97
CA LYS A 48 4.79 9.62 -13.02
C LYS A 48 3.80 8.61 -12.44
N LYS A 49 4.11 8.02 -11.29
CA LYS A 49 3.20 7.09 -10.59
C LYS A 49 1.93 7.83 -10.16
N PHE A 50 2.09 9.04 -9.60
CA PHE A 50 0.95 9.86 -9.21
C PHE A 50 0.05 10.19 -10.41
N GLN A 51 0.64 10.62 -11.53
CA GLN A 51 -0.09 10.87 -12.77
C GLN A 51 -0.87 9.64 -13.23
N CYS A 52 -0.23 8.47 -13.31
CA CYS A 52 -0.90 7.25 -13.76
C CYS A 52 -2.09 6.86 -12.87
N GLU A 53 -1.98 7.04 -11.55
CA GLU A 53 -3.11 6.79 -10.64
C GLU A 53 -4.24 7.80 -10.82
N MET A 54 -3.93 9.06 -11.08
CA MET A 54 -4.94 10.08 -11.41
C MET A 54 -5.69 9.73 -12.68
N ASP A 55 -4.96 9.39 -13.76
CA ASP A 55 -5.55 9.01 -15.05
C ASP A 55 -6.42 7.76 -14.91
N ARG A 56 -5.95 6.76 -14.15
CA ARG A 56 -6.72 5.53 -13.87
C ARG A 56 -8.03 5.84 -13.13
N LYS A 57 -7.99 6.71 -12.11
CA LYS A 57 -9.19 7.12 -11.36
C LYS A 57 -10.16 7.88 -12.26
N ALA A 58 -9.68 8.81 -13.06
CA ALA A 58 -10.51 9.57 -14.00
C ALA A 58 -11.21 8.65 -15.01
N LYS A 59 -10.50 7.65 -15.53
CA LYS A 59 -11.09 6.64 -16.42
C LYS A 59 -12.21 5.86 -15.73
N ILE A 60 -11.96 5.34 -14.52
CA ILE A 60 -12.97 4.60 -13.75
C ILE A 60 -14.21 5.46 -13.48
N GLN A 61 -14.02 6.73 -13.13
CA GLN A 61 -15.13 7.65 -12.87
C GLN A 61 -15.99 7.88 -14.12
N ASN A 62 -15.37 8.09 -15.28
CA ASN A 62 -16.07 8.27 -16.55
C ASN A 62 -16.83 6.98 -16.95
N ASP A 63 -16.19 5.83 -16.81
CA ASP A 63 -16.79 4.53 -17.13
C ASP A 63 -18.01 4.26 -16.21
N ASN A 64 -17.88 4.53 -14.91
CA ASN A 64 -18.98 4.40 -13.95
C ASN A 64 -20.15 5.34 -14.27
N PHE A 65 -19.86 6.59 -14.64
CA PHE A 65 -20.89 7.55 -15.02
C PHE A 65 -21.66 7.09 -16.26
N SER A 66 -20.95 6.64 -17.29
CA SER A 66 -21.54 6.08 -18.51
C SER A 66 -22.41 4.85 -18.22
N LEU A 67 -21.93 3.95 -17.35
CA LEU A 67 -22.69 2.78 -16.92
C LEU A 67 -23.98 3.18 -16.19
N LEU A 68 -23.90 4.10 -15.23
CA LEU A 68 -25.06 4.60 -14.49
C LEU A 68 -26.08 5.25 -15.43
N GLN A 69 -25.63 6.04 -16.40
CA GLN A 69 -26.53 6.65 -17.39
C GLN A 69 -27.28 5.59 -18.20
N ARG A 70 -26.59 4.53 -18.64
CA ARG A 70 -27.20 3.41 -19.38
C ARG A 70 -28.17 2.62 -18.52
N LEU A 71 -27.80 2.28 -17.29
CA LEU A 71 -28.66 1.58 -16.34
C LEU A 71 -29.92 2.39 -16.05
N ASN A 72 -29.79 3.69 -15.80
CA ASN A 72 -30.94 4.58 -15.61
C ASN A 72 -31.88 4.59 -16.82
N ALA A 73 -31.34 4.60 -18.05
CA ALA A 73 -32.16 4.53 -19.25
C ALA A 73 -32.93 3.20 -19.35
N ILE A 74 -32.26 2.07 -19.05
CA ILE A 74 -32.89 0.74 -19.05
C ILE A 74 -33.97 0.66 -17.96
N MET A 75 -33.68 1.11 -16.74
CA MET A 75 -34.61 1.07 -15.62
C MET A 75 -35.85 1.94 -15.84
N LYS A 76 -35.70 3.13 -16.46
CA LYS A 76 -36.82 3.99 -16.84
C LYS A 76 -37.73 3.33 -17.88
N VAL A 77 -37.12 2.60 -18.81
CA VAL A 77 -37.80 1.98 -19.93
C VAL A 77 -38.04 0.52 -19.55
N ASN A 78 -38.94 0.28 -18.59
CA ASN A 78 -39.35 -1.07 -18.15
C ASN A 78 -40.12 -1.79 -19.28
N ARG A 79 -39.40 -2.18 -20.34
CA ARG A 79 -39.91 -2.88 -21.53
C ARG A 79 -40.12 -4.38 -21.30
N LEU A 80 -39.66 -4.89 -20.18
CA LEU A 80 -39.95 -6.25 -19.74
C LEU A 80 -41.20 -6.19 -18.88
N ASP A 81 -42.25 -6.89 -19.29
CA ASP A 81 -43.42 -7.12 -18.47
C ASP A 81 -43.06 -8.15 -17.38
N ASN A 82 -42.23 -7.72 -16.42
CA ASN A 82 -41.86 -8.50 -15.24
C ASN A 82 -42.99 -8.50 -14.20
N HIS A 83 -44.23 -8.18 -14.60
CA HIS A 83 -45.40 -8.30 -13.78
C HIS A 83 -46.10 -9.63 -14.06
N TRP A 84 -45.86 -10.60 -13.18
CA TRP A 84 -46.65 -11.82 -13.17
C TRP A 84 -48.02 -11.51 -12.57
N THR A 85 -49.03 -11.28 -13.42
CA THR A 85 -50.44 -11.07 -12.97
C THR A 85 -51.00 -12.30 -12.27
N LYS A 86 -50.45 -13.48 -12.57
CA LYS A 86 -50.76 -14.75 -11.93
C LYS A 86 -49.48 -15.29 -11.30
N PRO A 87 -49.52 -15.82 -10.07
CA PRO A 87 -48.35 -16.48 -9.50
C PRO A 87 -47.88 -17.58 -10.46
N LEU A 88 -46.55 -17.74 -10.58
CA LEU A 88 -45.97 -18.79 -11.41
C LEU A 88 -46.63 -20.13 -11.08
N PRO A 89 -46.95 -20.98 -12.07
CA PRO A 89 -47.54 -22.27 -11.79
C PRO A 89 -46.59 -23.05 -10.89
N ASN A 90 -47.10 -23.48 -9.74
CA ASN A 90 -46.33 -24.20 -8.74
C ASN A 90 -46.07 -25.63 -9.26
N PHE A 91 -44.96 -25.82 -9.98
CA PHE A 91 -44.51 -27.15 -10.41
C PHE A 91 -43.70 -27.89 -9.34
N GLN A 92 -43.79 -27.43 -8.08
CA GLN A 92 -42.92 -27.92 -7.03
C GLN A 92 -43.69 -28.00 -5.71
N HIS A 93 -44.26 -29.17 -5.46
CA HIS A 93 -44.21 -29.78 -4.11
C HIS A 93 -42.75 -30.02 -3.62
N LYS A 94 -41.79 -29.18 -4.02
CA LYS A 94 -40.35 -29.23 -3.74
C LYS A 94 -39.70 -27.85 -3.96
N VAL A 95 -40.19 -26.78 -3.34
CA VAL A 95 -39.33 -25.64 -2.99
C VAL A 95 -39.73 -25.13 -1.62
N GLY A 96 -38.74 -25.09 -0.74
CA GLY A 96 -38.87 -24.51 0.59
C GLY A 96 -39.32 -23.06 0.49
N GLN A 97 -40.19 -22.70 1.43
CA GLN A 97 -40.77 -21.37 1.64
C GLN A 97 -39.76 -20.27 1.30
N PHE A 98 -39.99 -19.56 0.20
CA PHE A 98 -39.33 -18.28 -0.03
C PHE A 98 -39.74 -17.38 1.14
N TYR A 99 -38.76 -16.96 1.92
CA TYR A 99 -38.98 -16.19 3.14
C TYR A 99 -39.69 -14.88 2.77
N ASP A 100 -40.69 -14.53 3.57
CA ASP A 100 -41.34 -13.23 3.50
C ASP A 100 -40.30 -12.12 3.59
N VAL A 101 -40.31 -11.20 2.62
CA VAL A 101 -39.34 -10.11 2.48
C VAL A 101 -39.38 -9.21 3.72
N GLU A 102 -40.55 -9.08 4.36
CA GLU A 102 -40.71 -8.36 5.62
C GLU A 102 -39.99 -9.05 6.78
N ALA A 103 -40.05 -10.38 6.84
CA ALA A 103 -39.34 -11.17 7.86
C ALA A 103 -37.82 -11.13 7.67
N LEU A 104 -37.33 -11.02 6.43
CA LEU A 104 -35.90 -10.86 6.14
C LEU A 104 -35.41 -9.45 6.50
N ASN A 105 -36.19 -8.42 6.14
CA ASN A 105 -35.87 -7.04 6.48
C ASN A 105 -35.83 -6.84 8.00
N ASN A 106 -36.81 -7.36 8.73
CA ASN A 106 -36.84 -7.30 10.20
C ASN A 106 -35.64 -8.02 10.85
N LYS A 107 -35.16 -9.12 10.26
CA LYS A 107 -33.94 -9.81 10.73
C LYS A 107 -32.67 -9.01 10.45
N LEU A 108 -32.61 -8.27 9.35
CA LEU A 108 -31.48 -7.40 9.01
C LEU A 108 -31.44 -6.15 9.91
N THR A 109 -32.58 -5.51 10.15
CA THR A 109 -32.65 -4.38 11.11
C THR A 109 -32.34 -4.81 12.54
N ALA A 110 -32.80 -5.99 12.97
CA ALA A 110 -32.46 -6.54 14.28
C ALA A 110 -30.95 -6.83 14.43
N ARG A 111 -30.27 -7.28 13.37
CA ARG A 111 -28.81 -7.47 13.36
C ARG A 111 -28.05 -6.15 13.42
N SER A 112 -28.48 -5.13 12.67
CA SER A 112 -27.83 -3.80 12.71
C SER A 112 -27.95 -3.10 14.05
N LEU A 113 -29.02 -3.36 14.82
CA LEU A 113 -29.18 -2.85 16.20
C LEU A 113 -28.33 -3.60 17.23
N ALA A 114 -27.91 -4.83 16.94
CA ALA A 114 -27.07 -5.63 17.83
C ALA A 114 -25.56 -5.33 17.67
N GLU A 115 -25.16 -4.69 16.58
CA GLU A 115 -23.74 -4.41 16.26
C GLU A 115 -23.17 -3.16 16.95
N THR A 116 -23.94 -2.44 17.76
CA THR A 116 -23.44 -1.24 18.47
C THR A 116 -22.63 -1.52 19.74
N SER A 117 -22.27 -2.78 20.07
CA SER A 117 -21.55 -3.03 21.34
C SER A 117 -20.51 -4.14 21.39
N THR A 118 -19.87 -4.56 20.29
CA THR A 118 -18.64 -5.37 20.44
C THR A 118 -17.55 -4.98 19.45
N GLU A 119 -16.50 -4.35 19.97
CA GLU A 119 -15.19 -4.27 19.32
C GLU A 119 -14.68 -5.70 19.09
N GLN A 120 -14.63 -6.14 17.82
CA GLN A 120 -14.00 -7.42 17.47
C GLN A 120 -12.79 -7.18 16.57
N SER A 121 -11.63 -7.44 17.17
CA SER A 121 -10.29 -7.43 16.60
C SER A 121 -10.20 -8.31 15.33
N TYR A 122 -9.85 -7.68 14.20
CA TYR A 122 -9.61 -8.34 12.91
C TYR A 122 -8.24 -9.04 12.87
N SER A 123 -8.05 -10.12 13.64
CA SER A 123 -6.77 -10.84 13.65
C SER A 123 -6.71 -12.09 12.77
N ASN A 124 -7.81 -12.53 12.12
CA ASN A 124 -7.82 -13.82 11.41
C ASN A 124 -8.48 -13.84 10.02
N VAL A 125 -8.39 -12.76 9.24
CA VAL A 125 -8.80 -12.81 7.82
C VAL A 125 -7.61 -13.28 6.97
N LYS A 126 -7.60 -14.56 6.58
CA LYS A 126 -6.62 -15.09 5.62
C LYS A 126 -7.06 -14.76 4.20
N CYS A 127 -6.14 -14.18 3.42
CA CYS A 127 -6.34 -13.80 2.03
C CYS A 127 -6.45 -15.03 1.12
N TYR A 128 -7.34 -14.94 0.12
CA TYR A 128 -7.59 -15.94 -0.93
C TYR A 128 -6.31 -16.44 -1.63
N ALA A 129 -5.28 -15.61 -1.72
CA ALA A 129 -3.98 -15.99 -2.30
C ALA A 129 -3.17 -16.98 -1.43
N CYS A 130 -3.45 -17.08 -0.13
CA CYS A 130 -2.73 -17.96 0.80
C CYS A 130 -3.33 -19.38 0.88
N GLU A 131 -4.60 -19.57 0.53
CA GLU A 131 -5.25 -20.89 0.52
C GLU A 131 -4.84 -21.73 -0.70
N ASN A 132 -4.67 -21.09 -1.87
CA ASN A 132 -4.39 -21.80 -3.13
C ASN A 132 -2.97 -22.36 -3.26
N LYS A 133 -2.04 -22.06 -2.34
CA LYS A 133 -0.67 -22.61 -2.37
C LYS A 133 -0.58 -24.05 -1.83
N LYS A 134 -1.63 -24.59 -1.22
CA LYS A 134 -1.61 -25.94 -0.63
C LYS A 134 -1.98 -27.07 -1.60
N ALA A 135 -2.46 -26.75 -2.81
CA ALA A 135 -2.97 -27.75 -3.76
C ALA A 135 -1.93 -28.27 -4.78
N VAL A 136 -0.66 -27.88 -4.68
CA VAL A 136 0.41 -28.40 -5.56
C VAL A 136 1.40 -29.22 -4.74
N ARG A 137 0.98 -30.42 -4.31
CA ARG A 137 1.89 -31.49 -3.94
C ARG A 137 1.29 -32.84 -4.33
N LEU A 138 2.14 -33.62 -5.02
CA LEU A 138 2.04 -35.05 -5.32
C LEU A 138 1.26 -35.43 -6.60
N ILE A 139 1.99 -35.40 -7.71
CA ILE A 139 1.95 -36.50 -8.69
C ILE A 139 3.37 -37.08 -8.70
N ILE A 140 3.53 -38.23 -8.04
CA ILE A 140 4.51 -39.26 -8.40
C ILE A 140 3.69 -40.35 -9.08
#